data_AF-A0A9E0LEX5-F1
#
_entry.id   AF-A0A9E0LEX5-F1
#
_cell.length_a   1.000
_cell.length_b   1.000
_cell.length_c   1.000
_cell.angle_alpha   90.00
_cell.angle_beta   90.00
_cell.angle_gamma   90.00
#
_symmetry.space_group_name_H-M   'P 1'
#
loop_
_entity.id
_entity.type
_entity.pdbx_description
1 polymer ?
#
loop_
_entity_poly.entity_id
_entity_poly.type
_entity_poly.pdbx_seq_one_letter_code
_entity_poly.pdbx_strand_id
1 'polypeptide(L)'
;MFDKDAKLQALAELIEGKIVDDTTRVEACIKGTVIGFPATIEALKVKFPFGCSFFLETDVLNENKKHKSNGEFTLTISHRIVTGFWAKFSRILLVDHSDKPLGLKRFDSEYIAQTNNDEEALRFVQYPSMIDKLLLLSQYTNFTELHIRSGYGVVLVQPTSIEKLDIDTARETFRVFGEVAQVVFEAF
;
A
#
# COMPACT_ATOMS: atom_id res chain seq x y z
N MET A 1 -27.07 1.97 10.11
CA MET A 1 -26.34 3.15 10.64
C MET A 1 -24.91 2.71 10.83
N PHE A 2 -23.94 3.38 10.22
CA PHE A 2 -22.53 3.05 10.38
C PHE A 2 -22.09 3.36 11.81
N ASP A 3 -21.67 2.33 12.54
CA ASP A 3 -21.02 2.48 13.85
C ASP A 3 -19.51 2.63 13.62
N LYS A 4 -19.04 3.88 13.68
CA LYS A 4 -17.65 4.24 13.42
C LYS A 4 -16.71 3.58 14.41
N ASP A 5 -17.05 3.63 15.69
CA ASP A 5 -16.15 3.22 16.76
C ASP A 5 -15.98 1.70 16.75
N ALA A 6 -17.09 0.96 16.56
CA ALA A 6 -17.03 -0.49 16.38
C ALA A 6 -16.20 -0.89 15.15
N LYS A 7 -16.32 -0.15 14.03
CA LYS A 7 -15.55 -0.44 12.81
C LYS A 7 -14.05 -0.22 13.00
N LEU A 8 -13.68 0.91 13.59
CA LEU A 8 -12.28 1.23 13.86
C LEU A 8 -11.67 0.27 14.87
N GLN A 9 -12.45 -0.15 15.88
CA GLN A 9 -12.01 -1.14 16.86
C GLN A 9 -11.75 -2.51 16.22
N ALA A 10 -12.65 -2.99 15.35
CA ALA A 10 -12.45 -4.25 14.63
C ALA A 10 -11.21 -4.22 13.71
N LEU A 11 -10.94 -3.07 13.07
CA LEU A 11 -9.71 -2.88 12.27
C LEU A 11 -8.45 -2.78 13.14
N ALA A 12 -8.55 -2.22 14.34
CA ALA A 12 -7.45 -2.18 15.30
C ALA A 12 -7.10 -3.59 15.79
N GLU A 13 -8.09 -4.38 16.17
CA GLU A 13 -7.90 -5.78 16.59
C GLU A 13 -7.26 -6.63 15.49
N LEU A 14 -7.63 -6.37 14.23
CA LEU A 14 -7.08 -7.07 13.07
C LEU A 14 -5.55 -6.93 12.95
N ILE A 15 -5.01 -5.77 13.30
CA ILE A 15 -3.57 -5.47 13.24
C ILE A 15 -2.95 -5.45 14.64
N GLU A 16 -3.55 -6.10 15.64
CA GLU A 16 -3.06 -6.12 17.03
C GLU A 16 -2.73 -4.72 17.58
N GLY A 17 -3.56 -3.74 17.21
CA GLY A 17 -3.30 -2.32 17.35
C GLY A 17 -4.30 -1.57 18.21
N LYS A 18 -4.23 -0.24 18.12
CA LYS A 18 -5.14 0.70 18.78
C LYS A 18 -5.45 1.89 17.88
N ILE A 19 -6.60 2.50 18.14
CA ILE A 19 -6.98 3.78 17.55
C ILE A 19 -6.12 4.88 18.18
N VAL A 20 -5.56 5.76 17.36
CA VAL A 20 -4.71 6.89 17.79
C VAL A 20 -5.40 8.18 17.37
N ASP A 21 -5.45 9.15 18.28
CA ASP A 21 -5.96 10.49 17.94
C ASP A 21 -4.89 11.25 17.14
N ASP A 22 -5.19 11.46 15.86
CA ASP A 22 -4.41 12.31 14.95
C ASP A 22 -5.37 13.17 14.10
N THR A 23 -6.38 13.72 14.77
CA THR A 23 -7.43 14.55 14.17
C THR A 23 -6.89 15.79 13.45
N THR A 24 -5.65 16.19 13.72
CA THR A 24 -4.95 17.26 13.00
C THR A 24 -4.62 16.92 11.54
N ARG A 25 -4.42 15.64 11.22
CA ARG A 25 -4.08 15.17 9.87
C ARG A 25 -5.19 14.33 9.23
N VAL A 26 -5.80 13.44 10.00
CA VAL A 26 -6.70 12.38 9.50
C VAL A 26 -7.89 12.17 10.44
N GLU A 27 -9.04 11.75 9.90
CA GLU A 27 -10.23 11.47 10.73
C GLU A 27 -10.12 10.11 11.44
N ALA A 28 -9.32 9.19 10.91
CA ALA A 28 -9.02 7.90 11.52
C ALA A 28 -7.54 7.56 11.33
N CYS A 29 -6.89 7.19 12.44
CA CYS A 29 -5.54 6.64 12.47
C CYS A 29 -5.56 5.42 13.40
N ILE A 30 -5.10 4.28 12.91
CA ILE A 30 -4.96 3.05 13.70
C ILE A 30 -3.51 2.61 13.56
N LYS A 31 -2.86 2.33 14.69
CA LYS A 31 -1.46 1.85 14.72
C LYS A 31 -1.39 0.51 15.42
N GLY A 32 -0.65 -0.42 14.84
CA GLY A 32 -0.50 -1.79 15.34
C GLY A 32 0.70 -2.49 14.72
N THR A 33 0.62 -3.80 14.57
CA THR A 33 1.68 -4.66 14.05
C THR A 33 1.09 -5.72 13.12
N VAL A 34 1.76 -6.00 12.01
CA VAL A 34 1.42 -7.11 11.09
C VAL A 34 2.70 -7.88 10.78
N ILE A 35 2.73 -9.17 11.14
CA ILE A 35 3.92 -10.05 10.96
C ILE A 35 5.19 -9.42 11.55
N GLY A 36 5.07 -8.76 12.72
CA GLY A 36 6.19 -8.10 13.39
C GLY A 36 6.58 -6.71 12.85
N PHE A 37 6.01 -6.27 11.72
CA PHE A 37 6.23 -4.92 11.19
C PHE A 37 5.23 -3.92 11.79
N PRO A 38 5.68 -2.71 12.19
CA PRO A 38 4.77 -1.62 12.54
C PRO A 38 3.80 -1.32 11.40
N ALA A 39 2.51 -1.34 11.71
CA ALA A 39 1.43 -1.17 10.75
C ALA A 39 0.60 0.07 11.08
N THR A 40 0.21 0.82 10.06
CA THR A 40 -0.71 1.95 10.21
C THR A 40 -1.84 1.89 9.18
N ILE A 41 -3.07 2.18 9.62
CA ILE A 41 -4.23 2.46 8.75
C ILE A 41 -4.58 3.92 8.93
N GLU A 42 -4.63 4.69 7.84
CA GLU A 42 -5.05 6.09 7.87
C GLU A 42 -6.18 6.36 6.88
N ALA A 43 -7.07 7.29 7.24
CA ALA A 43 -8.05 7.86 6.32
C ALA A 43 -8.33 9.32 6.63
N LEU A 44 -8.23 10.18 5.61
CA LEU A 44 -8.56 11.61 5.72
C LEU A 44 -10.01 11.84 6.18
N LYS A 45 -10.93 11.02 5.66
CA LYS A 45 -12.32 10.92 6.10
C LYS A 45 -12.73 9.45 6.08
N VAL A 46 -13.62 9.05 6.99
CA VAL A 46 -14.05 7.64 7.08
C VAL A 46 -15.14 7.27 6.06
N LYS A 47 -15.82 8.27 5.49
CA LYS A 47 -16.94 8.10 4.54
C LYS A 47 -16.52 8.35 3.10
N PHE A 48 -17.29 7.79 2.16
CA PHE A 48 -17.16 8.07 0.73
C PHE A 48 -17.25 9.59 0.45
N PRO A 49 -16.47 10.15 -0.50
CA PRO A 49 -15.63 9.50 -1.52
C PRO A 49 -14.17 9.27 -1.14
N PHE A 50 -13.81 9.36 0.15
CA PHE A 50 -12.41 9.26 0.57
C PHE A 50 -12.00 7.80 0.79
N GLY A 51 -10.85 7.42 0.24
CA GLY A 51 -10.24 6.10 0.45
C GLY A 51 -9.49 5.99 1.77
N CYS A 52 -8.73 4.91 1.91
CA CYS A 52 -7.82 4.70 3.03
C CYS A 52 -6.46 4.19 2.56
N SER A 53 -5.46 4.35 3.41
CA SER A 53 -4.09 3.96 3.15
C SER A 53 -3.59 3.01 4.23
N PHE A 54 -2.87 1.97 3.81
CA PHE A 54 -2.21 1.00 4.67
C PHE A 54 -0.70 1.17 4.56
N PHE A 55 -0.03 1.17 5.70
CA PHE A 55 1.42 1.35 5.80
C PHE A 55 2.00 0.17 6.57
N LEU A 56 3.09 -0.41 6.09
CA LEU A 56 3.93 -1.32 6.84
C LEU A 56 5.37 -0.81 6.80
N GLU A 57 5.93 -0.52 7.97
CA GLU A 57 7.30 -0.05 8.11
C GLU A 57 8.25 -1.23 8.24
N THR A 58 9.24 -1.32 7.36
CA THR A 58 10.22 -2.43 7.37
C THR A 58 11.50 -2.07 8.12
N ASP A 59 11.78 -0.78 8.36
CA ASP A 59 12.91 -0.32 9.17
C ASP A 59 12.51 -0.16 10.65
N VAL A 60 12.42 -1.28 11.34
CA VAL A 60 11.93 -1.37 12.73
C VAL A 60 12.95 -0.81 13.75
N LEU A 61 14.24 -0.81 13.42
CA LEU A 61 15.32 -0.44 14.34
C LEU A 61 15.92 0.95 14.07
N ASN A 62 15.49 1.66 13.01
CA ASN A 62 16.11 2.89 12.52
C ASN A 62 17.63 2.75 12.24
N GLU A 63 18.14 1.53 12.11
CA GLU A 63 19.57 1.26 11.92
C GLU A 63 20.02 1.80 10.56
N ASN A 64 19.13 1.75 9.57
CA ASN A 64 19.41 2.23 8.21
C ASN A 64 19.21 3.75 8.05
N LYS A 65 18.51 4.45 8.96
CA LYS A 65 18.33 5.92 8.88
C LYS A 65 19.62 6.71 9.04
N LYS A 66 20.67 6.14 9.64
CA LYS A 66 22.00 6.79 9.77
C LYS A 66 22.86 6.64 8.51
N HIS A 67 22.55 5.69 7.64
CA HIS A 67 23.21 5.50 6.34
C HIS A 67 22.26 5.86 5.19
N LYS A 68 21.67 7.07 5.25
CA LYS A 68 21.00 7.69 4.10
C LYS A 68 22.02 7.98 2.99
N SER A 69 22.48 6.94 2.30
CA SER A 69 23.21 7.09 1.05
C SER A 69 22.22 7.52 -0.02
N ASN A 70 22.62 8.48 -0.84
CA ASN A 70 21.95 8.87 -2.07
C ASN A 70 21.71 7.63 -2.95
N GLY A 71 20.51 7.03 -2.91
CA GLY A 71 20.18 5.88 -3.76
C GLY A 71 19.23 4.82 -3.19
N GLU A 72 18.40 5.11 -2.20
CA GLU A 72 17.39 4.15 -1.73
C GLU A 72 16.41 3.77 -2.84
N PHE A 73 16.23 2.48 -3.09
CA PHE A 73 15.30 1.99 -4.10
C PHE A 73 13.86 2.39 -3.80
N THR A 74 13.22 2.99 -4.79
CA THR A 74 11.81 3.39 -4.76
C THR A 74 11.09 2.81 -5.97
N LEU A 75 9.95 2.17 -5.73
CA LEU A 75 9.07 1.66 -6.78
C LEU A 75 7.62 2.01 -6.44
N THR A 76 6.94 2.69 -7.36
CA THR A 76 5.49 2.91 -7.32
C THR A 76 4.85 2.04 -8.40
N ILE A 77 3.87 1.23 -8.02
CA ILE A 77 3.09 0.38 -8.92
C ILE A 77 1.65 0.90 -8.94
N SER A 78 1.13 1.16 -10.13
CA SER A 78 -0.24 1.64 -10.33
C SER A 78 -0.94 0.82 -11.42
N HIS A 79 -2.26 0.78 -11.39
CA HIS A 79 -3.03 0.11 -12.45
C HIS A 79 -2.94 0.88 -13.76
N ARG A 80 -2.67 0.16 -14.87
CA ARG A 80 -2.62 0.76 -16.21
C ARG A 80 -4.00 1.28 -16.66
N ILE A 81 -5.06 0.58 -16.27
CA ILE A 81 -6.44 0.98 -16.56
C ILE A 81 -7.14 1.17 -15.22
N VAL A 82 -7.29 2.42 -14.79
CA VAL A 82 -8.24 2.73 -13.74
C VAL A 82 -9.63 2.50 -14.33
N THR A 83 -10.31 1.42 -13.95
CA THR A 83 -11.67 1.15 -14.42
C THR A 83 -12.69 1.90 -13.53
N GLY A 84 -13.75 2.45 -14.14
CA GLY A 84 -14.86 3.08 -13.42
C GLY A 84 -14.79 4.60 -13.21
N PHE A 85 -15.65 5.13 -12.32
CA PHE A 85 -15.81 6.57 -12.06
C PHE A 85 -14.50 7.26 -11.59
N TRP A 86 -13.61 6.50 -10.94
CA TRP A 86 -12.28 6.93 -10.51
C TRP A 86 -11.27 7.15 -11.66
N ALA A 87 -11.53 6.61 -12.85
CA ALA A 87 -10.73 6.86 -14.05
C ALA A 87 -10.76 8.35 -14.44
N LYS A 88 -11.86 9.04 -14.13
CA LYS A 88 -12.03 10.47 -14.44
C LYS A 88 -11.28 11.36 -13.45
N PHE A 89 -11.12 10.94 -12.19
CA PHE A 89 -10.41 11.71 -11.17
C PHE A 89 -8.89 11.44 -11.19
N SER A 90 -8.48 10.19 -11.40
CA SER A 90 -7.06 9.81 -11.54
C SER A 90 -6.40 10.46 -12.77
N ARG A 91 -7.10 10.54 -13.91
CA ARG A 91 -6.60 11.23 -15.12
C ARG A 91 -6.33 12.72 -14.95
N ILE A 92 -6.95 13.38 -13.98
CA ILE A 92 -6.73 14.82 -13.72
C ILE A 92 -5.53 15.04 -12.81
N LEU A 93 -5.17 14.06 -11.96
CA LEU A 93 -4.08 14.17 -10.99
C LEU A 93 -2.75 13.54 -11.45
N LEU A 94 -2.77 12.64 -12.46
CA LEU A 94 -1.59 11.89 -12.91
C LEU A 94 -0.92 12.47 -14.18
N VAL A 95 -1.13 13.75 -14.48
CA VAL A 95 -0.48 14.43 -15.62
C VAL A 95 0.90 14.94 -15.21
N ASP A 96 1.84 14.06 -14.80
CA ASP A 96 3.29 14.35 -14.94
C ASP A 96 4.26 13.21 -14.54
N HIS A 97 3.90 11.93 -14.69
CA HIS A 97 4.83 10.86 -14.31
C HIS A 97 5.20 10.00 -15.53
N SER A 98 6.52 9.86 -15.75
CA SER A 98 7.08 9.09 -16.86
C SER A 98 6.87 7.60 -16.61
N ASP A 99 5.65 7.12 -16.85
CA ASP A 99 5.30 5.72 -16.73
C ASP A 99 6.12 4.90 -17.72
N LYS A 100 6.87 3.92 -17.22
CA LYS A 100 7.66 3.02 -18.06
C LYS A 100 7.21 1.57 -17.86
N PRO A 101 7.08 0.79 -18.96
CA PRO A 101 6.95 -0.65 -18.83
C PRO A 101 8.24 -1.24 -18.26
N LEU A 102 8.13 -2.28 -17.43
CA LEU A 102 9.29 -2.99 -16.88
C LEU A 102 9.82 -4.09 -17.82
N GLY A 103 9.12 -4.35 -18.93
CA GLY A 103 9.52 -5.36 -19.92
C GLY A 103 9.02 -6.77 -19.61
N LEU A 104 8.08 -6.92 -18.67
CA LEU A 104 7.45 -8.18 -18.31
C LEU A 104 6.00 -8.20 -18.78
N LYS A 105 5.72 -8.96 -19.85
CA LYS A 105 4.39 -9.01 -20.49
C LYS A 105 3.22 -9.22 -19.49
N ARG A 106 3.40 -10.08 -18.48
CA ARG A 106 2.37 -10.38 -17.48
C ARG A 106 2.14 -9.24 -16.47
N PHE A 107 3.18 -8.50 -16.13
CA PHE A 107 3.07 -7.33 -15.25
C PHE A 107 2.56 -6.13 -16.05
N ASP A 108 3.20 -5.85 -17.19
CA ASP A 108 2.89 -4.73 -18.06
C ASP A 108 1.48 -4.82 -18.64
N SER A 109 0.80 -5.97 -18.67
CA SER A 109 -0.60 -6.02 -19.11
C SER A 109 -1.56 -5.33 -18.13
N GLU A 110 -1.24 -5.34 -16.84
CA GLU A 110 -2.13 -4.88 -15.76
C GLU A 110 -1.63 -3.59 -15.10
N TYR A 111 -0.32 -3.41 -15.04
CA TYR A 111 0.33 -2.38 -14.22
C TYR A 111 1.26 -1.46 -15.03
N ILE A 112 1.56 -0.34 -14.41
CA ILE A 112 2.63 0.58 -14.75
C ILE A 112 3.52 0.75 -13.52
N ALA A 113 4.81 1.00 -13.75
CA ALA A 113 5.77 1.19 -12.68
C ALA A 113 6.53 2.50 -12.88
N GLN A 114 6.78 3.17 -11.76
CA GLN A 114 7.73 4.27 -11.67
C GLN A 114 8.80 3.88 -10.67
N THR A 115 10.06 3.92 -11.09
CA THR A 115 11.19 3.50 -10.26
C THR A 115 12.38 4.42 -10.48
N ASN A 116 13.27 4.49 -9.49
CA ASN A 116 14.59 5.10 -9.62
C ASN A 116 15.69 4.08 -10.02
N ASN A 117 15.38 2.78 -9.99
CA ASN A 117 16.26 1.69 -10.43
C ASN A 117 15.45 0.61 -11.15
N ASP A 118 15.61 0.52 -12.48
CA ASP A 118 14.87 -0.42 -13.33
C ASP A 118 15.27 -1.89 -13.04
N GLU A 119 16.55 -2.15 -12.74
CA GLU A 119 17.05 -3.51 -12.46
C GLU A 119 16.48 -4.06 -11.15
N GLU A 120 16.45 -3.22 -10.10
CA GLU A 120 15.86 -3.59 -8.81
C GLU A 120 14.35 -3.74 -8.88
N ALA A 121 13.66 -2.89 -9.65
CA ALA A 121 12.22 -3.04 -9.90
C ALA A 121 11.91 -4.34 -10.62
N LEU A 122 12.70 -4.68 -11.65
CA LEU A 122 12.55 -5.95 -12.36
C LEU A 122 12.79 -7.14 -11.41
N ARG A 123 13.85 -7.09 -10.59
CA ARG A 123 14.15 -8.11 -9.58
C ARG A 123 13.00 -8.28 -8.58
N PHE A 124 12.41 -7.18 -8.13
CA PHE A 124 11.28 -7.20 -7.21
C PHE A 124 10.07 -7.91 -7.84
N VAL A 125 9.67 -7.50 -9.05
CA VAL A 125 8.50 -8.09 -9.72
C VAL A 125 8.74 -9.57 -10.11
N GLN A 126 9.98 -9.95 -10.39
CA GLN A 126 10.36 -11.34 -10.66
C GLN A 126 10.55 -12.19 -9.40
N TYR A 127 10.52 -11.60 -8.20
CA TYR A 127 10.65 -12.35 -6.96
C TYR A 127 9.55 -13.43 -6.88
N PRO A 128 9.84 -14.63 -6.35
CA PRO A 128 8.90 -15.75 -6.35
C PRO A 128 7.46 -15.36 -5.96
N SER A 129 6.54 -15.62 -6.88
CA SER A 129 5.10 -15.34 -6.78
C SER A 129 4.73 -13.85 -6.53
N MET A 130 5.63 -12.89 -6.75
CA MET A 130 5.33 -11.48 -6.50
C MET A 130 4.21 -10.95 -7.40
N ILE A 131 4.23 -11.28 -8.70
CA ILE A 131 3.14 -10.91 -9.62
C ILE A 131 1.78 -11.45 -9.12
N ASP A 132 1.75 -12.69 -8.63
CA ASP A 132 0.51 -13.28 -8.09
C ASP A 132 0.02 -12.54 -6.84
N LYS A 133 0.95 -12.13 -5.95
CA LYS A 133 0.64 -11.31 -4.77
C LYS A 133 0.09 -9.94 -5.16
N LEU A 134 0.68 -9.28 -6.16
CA LEU A 134 0.21 -7.98 -6.67
C LEU A 134 -1.20 -8.08 -7.28
N LEU A 135 -1.45 -9.14 -8.06
CA LEU A 135 -2.77 -9.43 -8.62
C LEU A 135 -3.81 -9.66 -7.52
N LEU A 136 -3.43 -10.43 -6.49
CA LEU A 136 -4.32 -10.72 -5.36
C LEU A 136 -4.63 -9.46 -4.53
N LEU A 137 -3.61 -8.63 -4.25
CA LEU A 137 -3.80 -7.32 -3.60
C LEU A 137 -4.75 -6.43 -4.40
N SER A 138 -4.57 -6.40 -5.72
CA SER A 138 -5.46 -5.65 -6.63
C SER A 138 -6.90 -6.16 -6.55
N GLN A 139 -7.12 -7.48 -6.55
CA GLN A 139 -8.47 -8.04 -6.45
C GLN A 139 -9.17 -7.67 -5.14
N TYR A 140 -8.46 -7.63 -4.03
CA TYR A 140 -9.04 -7.30 -2.72
C TYR A 140 -9.29 -5.81 -2.54
N THR A 141 -8.38 -4.96 -3.01
CA THR A 141 -8.38 -3.53 -2.65
C THR A 141 -8.73 -2.61 -3.79
N ASN A 142 -8.54 -3.06 -5.03
CA ASN A 142 -8.52 -2.22 -6.22
C ASN A 142 -7.64 -0.97 -5.99
N PHE A 143 -6.46 -1.17 -5.40
CA PHE A 143 -5.58 -0.09 -4.97
C PHE A 143 -5.28 0.87 -6.12
N THR A 144 -5.16 2.15 -5.82
CA THR A 144 -4.72 3.14 -6.82
C THR A 144 -3.21 3.06 -7.02
N GLU A 145 -2.47 2.98 -5.90
CA GLU A 145 -1.01 2.99 -5.89
C GLU A 145 -0.48 2.06 -4.79
N LEU A 146 0.61 1.36 -5.09
CA LEU A 146 1.44 0.63 -4.14
C LEU A 146 2.85 1.24 -4.21
N HIS A 147 3.30 1.86 -3.14
CA HIS A 147 4.64 2.41 -3.02
C HIS A 147 5.52 1.47 -2.21
N ILE A 148 6.73 1.26 -2.70
CA ILE A 148 7.77 0.47 -2.08
C ILE A 148 8.99 1.37 -1.94
N ARG A 149 9.55 1.41 -0.74
CA ARG A 149 10.80 2.11 -0.48
C ARG A 149 11.69 1.25 0.40
N SER A 150 12.83 0.82 -0.14
CA SER A 150 13.85 0.10 0.62
C SER A 150 14.27 0.95 1.84
N GLY A 151 14.46 0.28 2.99
CA GLY A 151 14.81 0.94 4.26
C GLY A 151 13.69 1.78 4.89
N TYR A 152 12.46 1.74 4.35
CA TYR A 152 11.31 2.44 4.93
C TYR A 152 10.12 1.50 5.06
N GLY A 153 9.69 0.89 3.97
CA GLY A 153 8.57 -0.03 3.96
C GLY A 153 7.69 0.09 2.73
N VAL A 154 6.44 -0.28 2.91
CA VAL A 154 5.44 -0.36 1.84
C VAL A 154 4.18 0.41 2.22
N VAL A 155 3.58 1.06 1.22
CA VAL A 155 2.35 1.85 1.36
C VAL A 155 1.37 1.48 0.28
N LEU A 156 0.16 1.07 0.67
CA LEU A 156 -0.93 0.73 -0.23
C LEU A 156 -2.03 1.79 -0.11
N VAL A 157 -2.40 2.43 -1.20
CA VAL A 157 -3.50 3.41 -1.25
C VAL A 157 -4.68 2.79 -1.96
N GLN A 158 -5.85 2.71 -1.31
CA GLN A 158 -7.05 2.15 -1.93
C GLN A 158 -8.23 3.13 -1.92
N PRO A 159 -9.11 3.08 -2.94
CA PRO A 159 -10.22 4.02 -3.08
C PRO A 159 -11.40 3.69 -2.14
N THR A 160 -11.40 2.52 -1.50
CA THR A 160 -12.46 2.10 -0.60
C THR A 160 -12.38 2.84 0.74
N SER A 161 -13.45 3.53 1.11
CA SER A 161 -13.58 4.22 2.41
C SER A 161 -13.66 3.23 3.57
N ILE A 162 -13.17 3.61 4.76
CA ILE A 162 -13.25 2.78 5.98
C ILE A 162 -14.68 2.31 6.27
N GLU A 163 -15.70 3.15 6.04
CA GLU A 163 -17.12 2.79 6.22
C GLU A 163 -17.54 1.56 5.40
N LYS A 164 -16.96 1.38 4.21
CA LYS A 164 -17.31 0.32 3.24
C LYS A 164 -16.28 -0.81 3.20
N LEU A 165 -15.12 -0.64 3.83
CA LEU A 165 -14.06 -1.62 3.83
C LEU A 165 -14.52 -2.87 4.58
N ASP A 166 -14.59 -4.02 3.92
CA ASP A 166 -14.93 -5.27 4.59
C ASP A 166 -13.77 -5.77 5.48
N ILE A 167 -14.08 -6.36 6.65
CA ILE A 167 -13.05 -6.78 7.62
C ILE A 167 -12.28 -8.00 7.10
N ASP A 168 -12.95 -8.94 6.43
CA ASP A 168 -12.28 -10.13 5.89
C ASP A 168 -11.40 -9.74 4.70
N THR A 169 -11.88 -8.82 3.85
CA THR A 169 -11.05 -8.21 2.80
C THR A 169 -9.82 -7.51 3.38
N ALA A 170 -9.98 -6.74 4.46
CA ALA A 170 -8.84 -6.10 5.13
C ALA A 170 -7.85 -7.13 5.69
N ARG A 171 -8.35 -8.24 6.27
CA ARG A 171 -7.52 -9.32 6.80
C ARG A 171 -6.65 -9.96 5.72
N GLU A 172 -7.27 -10.36 4.61
CA GLU A 172 -6.52 -10.94 3.49
C GLU A 172 -5.57 -9.94 2.85
N THR A 173 -5.97 -8.66 2.79
CA THR A 173 -5.07 -7.59 2.34
C THR A 173 -3.82 -7.52 3.21
N PHE A 174 -3.96 -7.47 4.54
CA PHE A 174 -2.80 -7.40 5.45
C PHE A 174 -1.92 -8.64 5.40
N ARG A 175 -2.51 -9.83 5.21
CA ARG A 175 -1.73 -11.05 5.01
C ARG A 175 -0.82 -10.94 3.78
N VAL A 176 -1.40 -10.63 2.62
CA VAL A 176 -0.62 -10.54 1.37
C VAL A 176 0.33 -9.34 1.40
N PHE A 177 -0.11 -8.22 1.96
CA PHE A 177 0.69 -7.00 2.09
C PHE A 177 1.89 -7.20 3.03
N GLY A 178 1.71 -7.97 4.11
CA GLY A 178 2.79 -8.39 5.00
C GLY A 178 3.82 -9.28 4.30
N GLU A 179 3.37 -10.23 3.47
CA GLU A 179 4.29 -11.04 2.64
C GLU A 179 5.10 -10.16 1.67
N VAL A 180 4.49 -9.13 1.09
CA VAL A 180 5.20 -8.16 0.24
C VAL A 180 6.22 -7.36 1.06
N ALA A 181 5.85 -6.87 2.24
CA ALA A 181 6.75 -6.16 3.14
C ALA A 181 7.94 -7.02 3.57
N GLN A 182 7.73 -8.30 3.84
CA GLN A 182 8.79 -9.25 4.18
C GLN A 182 9.80 -9.39 3.03
N VAL A 183 9.35 -9.48 1.78
CA VAL A 183 10.27 -9.50 0.62
C VAL A 183 11.08 -8.21 0.54
N VAL A 184 10.45 -7.05 0.78
CA VAL A 184 11.16 -5.76 0.79
C VAL A 184 12.21 -5.74 1.90
N PHE A 185 11.90 -6.26 3.09
CA PHE A 185 12.84 -6.31 4.22
C PHE A 185 14.02 -7.28 4.00
N GLU A 186 13.77 -8.46 3.41
CA GLU A 186 14.78 -9.51 3.27
C GLU A 186 15.68 -9.32 2.04
N ALA A 187 15.16 -8.74 0.95
CA ALA A 187 15.84 -8.70 -0.34
C ALA A 187 16.29 -7.29 -0.77
N PHE A 188 15.90 -6.23 -0.07
CA PHE A 188 16.16 -4.83 -0.43
C PHE A 188 16.47 -3.97 0.79
#